data_AF-A0A358DIN7-F1
#
_entry.id   AF-A0A358DIN7-F1
#
_cell.length_a   1.000
_cell.length_b   1.000
_cell.length_c   1.000
_cell.angle_alpha   90.00
_cell.angle_beta   90.00
_cell.angle_gamma   90.00
#
_symmetry.space_group_name_H-M   'P 1'
#
loop_
_entity.id
_entity.type
_entity.pdbx_description
1 polymer ?
#
loop_
_entity_poly.entity_id
_entity_poly.type
_entity_poly.pdbx_seq_one_letter_code
_entity_poly.pdbx_strand_id
1 'polypeptide(L)' 'LANFDKGVTKEYDVKKKGNGVYLFVIRGKAKVSTQTLNERDGYGIWDIGSFTLEALEDSEILLMEVPMELP' A
#
# COMPACT_ATOMS: atom_id res chain seq x y z
N LEU A 1 -3.39 9.56 2.54
CA LEU A 1 -3.88 9.59 1.14
C LEU A 1 -2.71 9.98 0.25
N ALA A 2 -2.47 9.25 -0.83
CA ALA A 2 -1.40 9.51 -1.77
C ALA A 2 -1.93 9.40 -3.20
N ASN A 3 -1.49 10.32 -4.06
CA ASN A 3 -1.76 10.31 -5.49
C ASN A 3 -0.47 9.96 -6.22
N PHE A 4 -0.56 9.03 -7.16
CA PHE A 4 0.57 8.57 -7.96
C PHE A 4 0.21 8.62 -9.43
N ASP A 5 1.08 9.23 -10.23
CA ASP A 5 1.00 9.14 -11.68
C ASP A 5 1.40 7.74 -12.14
N LYS A 6 0.90 7.32 -13.29
CA LYS A 6 1.26 6.04 -13.91
C LYS A 6 2.77 5.85 -14.04
N GLY A 7 3.25 4.69 -13.62
CA GLY A 7 4.66 4.28 -13.68
C GLY A 7 5.50 4.78 -12.50
N VAL A 8 4.92 5.55 -11.57
CA VAL A 8 5.62 5.92 -10.34
C VAL A 8 5.76 4.69 -9.44
N THR A 9 7.00 4.45 -9.02
CA THR A 9 7.33 3.42 -8.03
C THR A 9 7.88 4.08 -6.77
N LYS A 10 7.35 3.69 -5.61
CA LYS A 10 7.79 4.16 -4.30
C LYS A 10 8.04 2.99 -3.37
N GLU A 11 9.14 3.07 -2.64
CA GLU A 11 9.37 2.23 -1.46
C GLU A 11 8.68 2.89 -0.26
N TYR A 12 7.96 2.08 0.52
CA TYR A 12 7.32 2.49 1.76
C TYR A 12 7.91 1.67 2.91
N ASP A 13 8.58 2.36 3.83
CA ASP A 13 9.07 1.79 5.08
C ASP A 13 7.97 1.83 6.15
N VAL A 14 7.74 0.67 6.78
CA VAL A 14 6.81 0.57 7.91
C VAL A 14 7.42 1.32 9.09
N LYS A 15 6.72 2.35 9.57
CA LYS A 15 7.28 3.29 10.55
C LYS A 15 7.45 2.67 11.93
N LYS A 16 6.54 1.77 12.31
CA LYS A 16 6.60 1.07 13.59
C LYS A 16 6.64 -0.43 13.38
N LYS A 17 7.74 -1.05 13.83
CA LYS A 17 7.89 -2.52 13.82
C LYS A 17 6.73 -3.18 14.57
N GLY A 18 6.19 -4.24 13.98
CA GLY A 18 5.00 -4.94 14.49
C GLY A 18 3.67 -4.38 13.98
N ASN A 19 3.66 -3.22 13.32
CA ASN A 19 2.48 -2.77 12.59
C ASN A 19 2.35 -3.49 11.24
N GLY A 20 1.10 -3.67 10.81
CA GLY A 20 0.77 -3.93 9.42
C GLY A 20 0.45 -2.62 8.69
N VAL A 21 0.41 -2.68 7.37
CA VAL A 21 -0.05 -1.60 6.50
C VAL A 21 -1.27 -2.10 5.74
N TYR A 22 -2.38 -1.37 5.87
CA TYR A 22 -3.55 -1.54 5.04
C TYR A 22 -3.52 -0.54 3.90
N LEU A 23 -3.61 -1.05 2.68
CA LEU A 23 -3.73 -0.27 1.46
C LEU A 23 -5.14 -0.41 0.91
N PHE A 24 -5.70 0.71 0.44
CA PHE A 24 -6.97 0.72 -0.26
C PHE A 24 -6.84 1.59 -1.51
N VAL A 25 -7.06 1.01 -2.68
CA VAL A 25 -7.03 1.74 -3.95
C VAL A 25 -8.38 2.41 -4.12
N ILE A 26 -8.45 3.72 -3.91
CA ILE A 26 -9.69 4.49 -4.09
C ILE A 26 -10.03 4.57 -5.58
N ARG A 27 -9.01 4.76 -6.42
CA ARG A 27 -9.12 4.87 -7.87
C ARG A 27 -7.84 4.37 -8.55
N GLY A 28 -7.98 3.80 -9.74
CA GLY A 28 -6.84 3.38 -10.57
C GLY A 28 -6.40 1.95 -10.30
N LYS A 29 -5.10 1.68 -10.47
CA LYS A 29 -4.53 0.34 -10.36
C LYS A 29 -3.10 0.42 -9.84
N ALA A 30 -2.79 -0.38 -8.83
CA ALA A 30 -1.49 -0.44 -8.22
C ALA A 30 -0.99 -1.88 -8.09
N LYS A 31 0.31 -2.04 -7.95
CA LYS A 31 0.95 -3.32 -7.66
C LYS A 31 1.78 -3.18 -6.41
N VAL A 32 1.61 -4.13 -5.49
CA VAL A 32 2.40 -4.22 -4.26
C VAL A 32 3.05 -5.59 -4.22
N SER A 33 4.39 -5.61 -4.24
CA SER A 33 5.17 -6.84 -4.38
C SER A 33 4.72 -7.65 -5.61
N THR A 34 4.06 -8.80 -5.41
CA THR A 34 3.52 -9.66 -6.49
C THR A 34 2.02 -9.49 -6.72
N GLN A 35 1.33 -8.73 -5.87
CA GLN A 35 -0.12 -8.57 -5.89
C GLN A 35 -0.52 -7.31 -6.66
N THR A 36 -1.36 -7.47 -7.68
CA THR A 36 -2.02 -6.33 -8.34
C THR A 36 -3.35 -6.04 -7.63
N LEU A 37 -3.59 -4.76 -7.37
CA LEU A 37 -4.79 -4.21 -6.75
C LEU A 37 -5.48 -3.30 -7.75
N ASN A 38 -6.77 -3.54 -7.98
CA ASN A 38 -7.61 -2.71 -8.82
C ASN A 38 -8.38 -1.69 -7.98
N GLU A 39 -9.11 -0.82 -8.66
CA GLU A 39 -9.99 0.13 -8.02
C GLU A 39 -10.94 -0.54 -7.01
N ARG A 40 -10.98 0.02 -5.80
CA ARG A 40 -11.71 -0.44 -4.60
C ARG A 40 -11.23 -1.75 -3.98
N ASP A 41 -10.07 -2.26 -4.41
CA ASP A 41 -9.41 -3.35 -3.70
C ASP A 41 -8.72 -2.84 -2.42
N GLY A 42 -8.86 -3.62 -1.36
CA GLY A 42 -8.16 -3.45 -0.11
C GLY A 42 -7.15 -4.58 0.11
N TYR A 43 -5.98 -4.27 0.64
CA TYR A 43 -4.90 -5.22 0.85
C TYR A 43 -4.15 -4.93 2.15
N GLY A 44 -4.08 -5.92 3.03
CA GLY A 44 -3.31 -5.85 4.26
C GLY A 44 -1.96 -6.54 4.08
N ILE A 45 -0.89 -5.90 4.55
CA ILE A 45 0.46 -6.46 4.57
C ILE A 45 1.00 -6.32 5.97
N TRP A 46 1.59 -7.38 6.51
CA TRP A 46 2.19 -7.39 7.84
C TRP A 46 3.45 -8.27 7.82
N ASP A 47 4.22 -8.24 8.91
CA ASP A 47 5.49 -8.96 9.04
C ASP A 47 6.55 -8.58 7.99
N ILE A 48 6.56 -7.30 7.60
CA ILE A 48 7.54 -6.72 6.66
C ILE A 48 8.10 -5.40 7.20
N GLY A 49 9.35 -5.11 6.84
CA GLY A 49 10.00 -3.82 7.16
C GLY A 49 9.72 -2.73 6.14
N SER A 50 9.67 -3.08 4.85
CA SER A 50 9.32 -2.19 3.75
C SER A 50 8.64 -2.96 2.63
N PHE A 51 7.95 -2.23 1.74
CA PHE A 51 7.43 -2.79 0.49
C PHE A 51 7.49 -1.77 -0.64
N THR A 52 7.50 -2.28 -1.86
CA THR A 52 7.44 -1.46 -3.08
C THR A 52 6.01 -1.37 -3.59
N LEU A 53 5.55 -0.15 -3.81
CA LEU A 53 4.27 0.20 -4.43
C LEU A 53 4.55 0.80 -5.82
N GLU A 54 3.99 0.18 -6.85
CA GLU A 54 4.04 0.66 -8.23
C GLU A 54 2.64 1.05 -8.70
N ALA A 55 2.46 2.27 -9.18
CA ALA A 55 1.21 2.72 -9.81
C ALA A 55 1.18 2.26 -11.27
N LEU A 56 0.27 1.35 -11.62
CA LEU A 56 0.11 0.85 -13.00
C LEU A 56 -0.74 1.78 -13.86
N GLU A 57 -1.53 2.64 -13.20
CA GLU A 57 -2.37 3.71 -13.75
C GLU A 57 -2.29 4.93 -12.81
N ASP A 58 -2.78 6.09 -13.23
CA ASP A 58 -2.96 7.22 -12.32
C ASP A 58 -3.89 6.80 -11.17
N SER A 59 -3.35 6.80 -9.95
CA SER A 59 -3.97 6.10 -8.83
C SER A 59 -4.05 6.97 -7.58
N GLU A 60 -5.19 6.86 -6.90
CA GLU A 60 -5.43 7.44 -5.58
C GLU A 60 -5.48 6.30 -4.56
N ILE A 61 -4.53 6.30 -3.63
CA ILE A 61 -4.32 5.17 -2.71
C ILE A 61 -4.29 5.68 -1.27
N LEU A 62 -5.10 5.05 -0.43
CA LEU A 62 -5.08 5.24 1.01
C LEU A 62 -4.17 4.18 1.64
N LEU A 63 -3.17 4.63 2.39
CA LEU A 63 -2.31 3.77 3.20
C LEU A 63 -2.53 4.10 4.68
N MET A 64 -2.70 3.08 5.50
CA MET A 64 -2.88 3.20 6.95
C MET A 64 -2.03 2.16 7.66
N GLU A 65 -1.23 2.59 8.63
CA GLU A 65 -0.57 1.67 9.53
C GLU A 65 -1.53 1.22 10.63
N VAL A 66 -1.60 -0.08 10.84
CA VAL A 66 -2.51 -0.73 11.79
C VAL A 66 -1.67 -1.52 12.80
N PRO A 67 -1.81 -1.25 14.11
CA PRO A 67 -1.20 -2.08 15.14
C PRO A 67 -1.75 -3.51 15.05
N MET A 68 -0.86 -4.50 14.97
CA MET A 68 -1.25 -5.92 14.93
C MET A 68 -1.20 -6.60 16.30
N GLU A 69 -0.57 -5.94 17.27
CA GLU A 69 -0.52 -6.39 18.65
C GLU A 69 -1.51 -5.57 19.48
N LEU A 70 -2.25 -6.28 20.35
CA LEU A 70 -3.09 -5.65 21.35
C LEU A 70 -2.20 -5.06 22.47
N PRO A 71 -2.58 -3.92 23.06
CA PRO A 71 -1.83 -3.28 24.15
C PRO A 71 -1.76 -4.13 25.42
#